data_AF-A0A416VH10-F1
#
_entry.id   AF-A0A416VH10-F1
#
_cell.length_a   1.000
_cell.length_b   1.000
_cell.length_c   1.000
_cell.angle_alpha   90.00
_cell.angle_beta   90.00
_cell.angle_gamma   90.00
#
_symmetry.space_group_name_H-M   'P 1'
#
loop_
_entity.id
_entity.type
_entity.pdbx_description
1 polymer ?
#
loop_
_entity_poly.entity_id
_entity_poly.type
_entity_poly.pdbx_seq_one_letter_code
_entity_poly.pdbx_strand_id
1 'polypeptide(L)'
;MNNERRFSGLEIFLLILIVLISIGSLIIYAIQMHESKLSKDPSDFGTFGDYIGGVLGSLISLISISLLYRTYKTQLDITKVQEERSYIQQFENTLFELLSNQRTILTTSKGTFYDRKDISTKGIILCDYQFIDKVAEELKIQMLDFEYDHSLLKQENINLIRIIINDHYSEVFTKHTTQLGHYFRHLYHILKYIDTSEISNKKKYVDLVQAQMSNNELYISFYNGISIYGRKKMLPLMDKYSFLENLKDNDFTTKSHQELFYRNTKFKSYMDIKSNIIFVGGIHGVGKGYICSELTKSYNIRHLVSSEVLQWDKGNEKRVKDVDLTQNILLENLKKIISPDEKYLLDGHFCLLNIDNTIQDIPFNTFREINPIFIILITDELLQIKERLDKRDNKIYDIELLDKFQKREIKYAKTIADELGIECIEISPNNLESIKPVMDRIMNE
;
A
#
# COMPACT_ATOMS: atom_id res chain seq x y z
N MET A 1 -35.61 0.90 -1.93
CA MET A 1 -36.27 -0.22 -2.63
C MET A 1 -37.47 -0.84 -1.90
N ASN A 2 -37.53 -0.91 -0.56
CA ASN A 2 -38.67 -1.58 0.13
C ASN A 2 -40.02 -0.81 0.10
N ASN A 3 -40.01 0.52 -0.05
CA ASN A 3 -41.26 1.31 -0.09
C ASN A 3 -42.00 1.28 -1.43
N GLU A 4 -41.37 0.87 -2.53
CA GLU A 4 -42.03 0.87 -3.85
C GLU A 4 -42.86 -0.39 -4.13
N ARG A 5 -42.72 -1.43 -3.29
CA ARG A 5 -43.49 -2.68 -3.43
C ARG A 5 -44.85 -2.66 -2.72
N ARG A 6 -45.17 -1.63 -1.93
CA ARG A 6 -46.43 -1.52 -1.21
C ARG A 6 -47.42 -0.64 -1.98
N PHE A 7 -48.68 -1.07 -2.07
CA PHE A 7 -49.74 -0.24 -2.64
C PHE A 7 -49.81 1.09 -1.91
N SER A 8 -50.02 2.18 -2.66
CA SER A 8 -50.24 3.49 -2.05
C SER A 8 -51.57 3.50 -1.31
N GLY A 9 -51.76 4.43 -0.35
CA GLY A 9 -53.05 4.59 0.32
C GLY A 9 -54.21 4.84 -0.65
N LEU A 10 -53.94 5.52 -1.77
CA LEU A 10 -54.91 5.78 -2.84
C LEU A 10 -55.27 4.50 -3.61
N GLU A 11 -54.28 3.66 -3.93
CA GLU A 11 -54.52 2.38 -4.62
C GLU A 11 -55.32 1.41 -3.74
N ILE A 12 -54.97 1.32 -2.45
CA ILE A 12 -55.72 0.52 -1.49
C ILE A 12 -57.15 1.02 -1.39
N PHE A 13 -57.35 2.34 -1.30
CA PHE A 13 -58.68 2.94 -1.27
C PHE A 13 -59.50 2.62 -2.52
N LEU A 14 -58.91 2.77 -3.72
CA LEU A 14 -59.60 2.45 -4.97
C LEU A 14 -59.94 0.96 -5.08
N LEU A 15 -59.05 0.06 -4.65
CA LEU A 15 -59.31 -1.38 -4.61
C LEU A 15 -60.47 -1.71 -3.66
N ILE A 16 -60.49 -1.12 -2.46
CA ILE A 16 -61.59 -1.28 -1.51
C ILE A 16 -62.90 -0.74 -2.10
N LEU A 17 -62.87 0.41 -2.76
CA LEU A 17 -64.04 1.02 -3.38
C LEU A 17 -64.64 0.14 -4.48
N ILE A 18 -63.80 -0.46 -5.33
CA ILE A 18 -64.22 -1.43 -6.35
C ILE A 18 -64.92 -2.63 -5.71
N VAL A 19 -64.35 -3.17 -4.64
CA VAL A 19 -64.92 -4.32 -3.92
C VAL A 19 -66.27 -3.94 -3.28
N LEU A 20 -66.35 -2.79 -2.61
CA LEU A 20 -67.58 -2.30 -1.98
C LEU A 20 -68.70 -2.05 -3.00
N ILE A 21 -68.40 -1.43 -4.14
CA ILE A 21 -69.39 -1.18 -5.19
C ILE A 21 -69.87 -2.50 -5.81
N SER A 22 -68.95 -3.44 -6.05
CA SER A 22 -69.30 -4.76 -6.57
C SER A 22 -70.21 -5.53 -5.61
N ILE A 23 -69.85 -5.60 -4.32
CA ILE A 23 -70.67 -6.26 -3.29
C ILE A 23 -72.01 -5.54 -3.11
N GLY A 24 -71.99 -4.20 -3.02
CA GLY A 24 -73.20 -3.39 -2.90
C GLY A 24 -74.17 -3.60 -4.06
N SER A 25 -73.66 -3.67 -5.29
CA SER A 25 -74.48 -3.96 -6.47
C SER A 25 -75.11 -5.36 -6.43
N LEU A 26 -74.38 -6.37 -5.96
CA LEU A 26 -74.90 -7.73 -5.79
C LEU A 26 -75.95 -7.81 -4.68
N ILE A 27 -75.78 -7.07 -3.58
CA ILE A 27 -76.75 -7.01 -2.48
C ILE A 27 -78.03 -6.31 -2.93
N ILE A 28 -77.93 -5.16 -3.60
CA ILE A 28 -79.10 -4.45 -4.15
C ILE A 28 -79.86 -5.38 -5.10
N TYR A 29 -79.14 -6.07 -5.98
CA TYR A 29 -79.73 -7.07 -6.88
C TYR A 29 -80.45 -8.20 -6.12
N ALA A 30 -79.85 -8.75 -5.06
CA ALA A 30 -80.44 -9.81 -4.25
C ALA A 30 -81.66 -9.36 -3.45
N ILE A 31 -81.67 -8.13 -2.93
CA ILE A 31 -82.81 -7.54 -2.19
C ILE A 31 -83.97 -7.26 -3.15
N GLN A 32 -83.68 -6.67 -4.32
CA GLN A 32 -84.69 -6.41 -5.35
C GLN A 32 -85.39 -7.73 -5.78
N MET A 33 -84.63 -8.83 -5.89
CA MET A 33 -85.14 -10.17 -6.16
C MET A 33 -86.05 -10.74 -5.05
N HIS A 34 -85.84 -10.33 -3.80
CA HIS A 34 -86.63 -10.82 -2.66
C HIS A 34 -87.93 -10.04 -2.45
N GLU A 35 -87.94 -8.71 -2.66
CA GLU A 35 -89.10 -7.85 -2.37
C GLU A 35 -90.01 -7.54 -3.56
N SER A 36 -89.54 -7.69 -4.81
CA SER A 36 -90.29 -7.28 -5.99
C SER A 36 -90.37 -8.38 -7.07
N LYS A 37 -91.49 -8.45 -7.82
CA LYS A 37 -91.57 -9.31 -9.02
C LYS A 37 -90.57 -8.77 -10.05
N LEU A 38 -89.62 -9.62 -10.47
CA LEU A 38 -88.66 -9.35 -11.56
C LEU A 38 -89.27 -8.47 -12.65
N SER A 39 -88.55 -7.41 -13.06
CA SER A 39 -88.88 -6.75 -14.33
C SER A 39 -88.92 -7.84 -15.40
N LYS A 40 -90.02 -7.90 -16.14
CA LYS A 40 -90.18 -8.86 -17.24
C LYS A 40 -89.44 -8.40 -18.49
N ASP A 41 -88.91 -7.19 -18.48
CA ASP A 41 -88.22 -6.57 -19.59
C ASP A 41 -86.69 -6.73 -19.41
N PRO A 42 -86.02 -7.53 -20.25
CA PRO A 42 -84.57 -7.70 -20.20
C PRO A 42 -83.76 -6.39 -20.33
N SER A 43 -84.37 -5.33 -20.87
CA SER A 43 -83.71 -4.03 -21.06
C SER A 43 -83.32 -3.32 -19.74
N ASP A 44 -84.10 -3.52 -18.67
CA ASP A 44 -83.79 -2.94 -17.36
C ASP A 44 -82.51 -3.56 -16.75
N PHE A 45 -82.30 -4.87 -16.97
CA PHE A 45 -81.09 -5.57 -16.55
C PHE A 45 -79.86 -5.10 -17.33
N GLY A 46 -80.04 -4.81 -18.62
CA GLY A 46 -79.01 -4.19 -19.46
C GLY A 46 -78.59 -2.83 -18.90
N THR A 47 -79.56 -1.97 -18.61
CA THR A 47 -79.30 -0.61 -18.10
C THR A 47 -78.59 -0.59 -16.74
N PHE A 48 -78.98 -1.49 -15.83
CA PHE A 48 -78.29 -1.65 -14.55
C PHE A 48 -76.86 -2.18 -14.72
N GLY A 49 -76.68 -3.18 -15.57
CA GLY A 49 -75.37 -3.72 -15.92
C GLY A 49 -74.44 -2.67 -16.53
N ASP A 50 -74.97 -1.81 -17.40
CA ASP A 50 -74.24 -0.71 -18.03
C ASP A 50 -73.76 0.33 -17.01
N TYR A 51 -74.59 0.69 -16.03
CA TYR A 51 -74.20 1.61 -14.95
C TYR A 51 -73.07 1.03 -14.09
N ILE A 52 -73.23 -0.21 -13.61
CA ILE A 52 -72.21 -0.88 -12.79
C ILE A 52 -70.92 -1.07 -13.57
N GLY A 53 -71.02 -1.52 -14.83
CA GLY A 53 -69.90 -1.67 -15.74
C GLY A 53 -69.17 -0.35 -16.01
N GLY A 54 -69.89 0.75 -16.19
CA GLY A 54 -69.31 2.08 -16.39
C GLY A 54 -68.57 2.62 -15.16
N VAL A 55 -69.14 2.47 -13.96
CA VAL A 55 -68.51 2.91 -12.71
C VAL A 55 -67.28 2.04 -12.40
N LEU A 56 -67.42 0.71 -12.43
CA LEU A 56 -66.30 -0.20 -12.16
C LEU A 56 -65.21 -0.05 -13.23
N GLY A 57 -65.57 0.06 -14.50
CA GLY A 57 -64.63 0.28 -15.59
C GLY A 57 -63.82 1.56 -15.42
N SER A 58 -64.46 2.65 -14.98
CA SER A 58 -63.78 3.92 -14.68
C SER A 58 -62.83 3.81 -13.48
N LEU A 59 -63.24 3.13 -12.41
CA LEU A 59 -62.40 2.90 -11.23
C LEU A 59 -61.21 1.98 -11.54
N ILE A 60 -61.43 0.90 -12.29
CA ILE A 60 -60.37 0.01 -12.78
C ILE A 60 -59.40 0.81 -13.64
N SER A 61 -59.88 1.65 -14.56
CA SER A 61 -59.03 2.50 -15.41
C SER A 61 -58.14 3.43 -14.58
N LEU A 62 -58.67 4.04 -13.51
CA LEU A 62 -57.89 4.89 -12.61
C LEU A 62 -56.78 4.11 -11.89
N ILE A 63 -57.08 2.90 -11.39
CA ILE A 63 -56.07 2.03 -10.78
C ILE A 63 -55.02 1.63 -11.82
N SER A 64 -55.44 1.26 -13.04
CA SER A 64 -54.53 0.89 -14.13
C SER A 64 -53.55 2.02 -14.45
N ILE A 65 -54.01 3.29 -14.49
CA ILE A 65 -53.14 4.45 -14.70
C ILE A 65 -52.13 4.61 -13.55
N SER A 66 -52.57 4.45 -12.29
CA SER A 66 -51.66 4.51 -11.13
C SER A 66 -50.57 3.44 -11.18
N LEU A 67 -50.94 2.20 -11.50
CA LEU A 67 -50.00 1.08 -11.62
C LEU A 67 -49.05 1.25 -12.81
N LEU A 68 -49.55 1.77 -13.93
CA LEU A 68 -48.73 2.08 -15.11
C LEU A 68 -47.69 3.16 -14.77
N TYR A 69 -48.09 4.23 -14.09
CA TYR A 69 -47.17 5.29 -13.67
C TYR A 69 -46.08 4.75 -12.73
N ARG A 70 -46.43 3.89 -11.77
CA ARG A 70 -45.45 3.22 -10.90
C ARG A 70 -44.49 2.36 -11.71
N THR A 71 -45.01 1.54 -12.61
CA THR A 71 -44.20 0.67 -13.48
C THR A 71 -43.22 1.50 -14.30
N TYR A 72 -43.69 2.59 -14.90
CA TYR A 72 -42.87 3.53 -15.66
C TYR A 72 -41.75 4.12 -14.80
N LYS A 73 -42.05 4.59 -13.59
CA LYS A 73 -41.04 5.16 -12.69
C LYS A 73 -39.99 4.13 -12.29
N THR A 74 -40.41 2.94 -11.86
CA THR A 74 -39.49 1.85 -11.51
C THR A 74 -38.64 1.43 -12.71
N GLN A 75 -39.20 1.43 -13.92
CA GLN A 75 -38.45 1.15 -15.15
C GLN A 75 -37.37 2.20 -15.40
N LEU A 76 -37.67 3.50 -15.23
CA LEU A 76 -36.67 4.57 -15.37
C LEU A 76 -35.49 4.39 -14.41
N ASP A 77 -35.76 4.01 -13.15
CA ASP A 77 -34.70 3.79 -12.16
C ASP A 77 -33.87 2.54 -12.49
N ILE A 78 -34.50 1.46 -12.95
CA ILE A 78 -33.80 0.26 -13.44
C ILE A 78 -32.93 0.60 -14.66
N THR A 79 -33.46 1.38 -15.61
CA THR A 79 -32.73 1.79 -16.82
C THR A 79 -31.47 2.57 -16.47
N LYS A 80 -31.52 3.52 -15.54
CA LYS A 80 -30.32 4.25 -15.09
C LYS A 80 -29.25 3.32 -14.51
N VAL A 81 -29.64 2.43 -13.60
CA VAL A 81 -28.70 1.45 -13.00
C VAL A 81 -28.16 0.50 -14.07
N GLN A 82 -28.97 0.14 -15.06
CA GLN A 82 -28.57 -0.71 -16.17
C GLN A 82 -27.60 0.02 -17.13
N GLU A 83 -27.80 1.31 -17.40
CA GLU A 83 -26.87 2.14 -18.18
C GLU A 83 -25.51 2.23 -17.51
N GLU A 84 -25.47 2.48 -16.20
CA GLU A 84 -24.22 2.51 -15.43
C GLU A 84 -23.49 1.15 -15.47
N ARG A 85 -24.22 0.05 -15.24
CA ARG A 85 -23.65 -1.31 -15.34
C ARG A 85 -23.17 -1.64 -16.74
N SER A 86 -23.92 -1.22 -17.77
CA SER A 86 -23.56 -1.42 -19.18
C SER A 86 -22.28 -0.64 -19.52
N TYR A 87 -22.15 0.60 -19.05
CA TYR A 87 -20.93 1.39 -19.22
C TYR A 87 -19.72 0.70 -18.60
N ILE A 88 -19.83 0.23 -17.35
CA ILE A 88 -18.75 -0.50 -16.67
C ILE A 88 -18.38 -1.77 -17.46
N GLN A 89 -19.36 -2.53 -17.92
CA GLN A 89 -19.11 -3.74 -18.72
C GLN A 89 -18.39 -3.43 -20.04
N GLN A 90 -18.80 -2.38 -20.75
CA GLN A 90 -18.15 -1.95 -22.00
C GLN A 90 -16.72 -1.47 -21.75
N PHE A 91 -16.54 -0.72 -20.66
CA PHE A 91 -15.22 -0.28 -20.21
C PHE A 91 -14.31 -1.48 -19.94
N GLU A 92 -14.77 -2.44 -19.14
CA GLU A 92 -14.02 -3.64 -18.78
C GLU A 92 -13.68 -4.49 -19.99
N ASN A 93 -14.64 -4.73 -20.89
CA ASN A 93 -14.41 -5.47 -22.13
C ASN A 93 -13.30 -4.80 -22.97
N THR A 94 -13.36 -3.48 -23.14
CA THR A 94 -12.35 -2.72 -23.88
C THR A 94 -10.99 -2.78 -23.19
N LEU A 95 -10.96 -2.65 -21.85
CA LEU A 95 -9.72 -2.73 -21.08
C LEU A 95 -9.06 -4.11 -21.23
N PHE A 96 -9.83 -5.20 -21.09
CA PHE A 96 -9.28 -6.56 -21.21
C PHE A 96 -8.80 -6.86 -22.64
N GLU A 97 -9.45 -6.30 -23.66
CA GLU A 97 -8.98 -6.37 -25.04
C GLU A 97 -7.66 -5.61 -25.22
N LEU A 98 -7.52 -4.40 -24.65
CA LEU A 98 -6.26 -3.67 -24.66
C LEU A 98 -5.15 -4.45 -23.91
N LEU A 99 -5.46 -5.09 -22.78
CA LEU A 99 -4.51 -5.91 -22.05
C LEU A 99 -4.05 -7.14 -22.87
N SER A 100 -4.99 -7.80 -23.56
CA SER A 100 -4.68 -8.88 -24.51
C SER A 100 -3.73 -8.40 -25.60
N ASN A 101 -4.04 -7.24 -26.22
CA ASN A 101 -3.20 -6.64 -27.24
C ASN A 101 -1.82 -6.23 -26.72
N GLN A 102 -1.70 -5.71 -25.49
CA GLN A 102 -0.41 -5.43 -24.84
C GLN A 102 0.44 -6.69 -24.73
N ARG A 103 -0.16 -7.81 -24.32
CA ARG A 103 0.53 -9.10 -24.25
C ARG A 103 0.96 -9.57 -25.64
N THR A 104 0.12 -9.43 -26.65
CA THR A 104 0.50 -9.76 -28.04
C THR A 104 1.66 -8.90 -28.54
N ILE A 105 1.68 -7.60 -28.24
CA ILE A 105 2.82 -6.72 -28.60
C ILE A 105 4.11 -7.23 -27.97
N LEU A 106 4.04 -7.64 -26.70
CA LEU A 106 5.19 -8.23 -26.01
C LEU A 106 5.64 -9.54 -26.66
N THR A 107 4.72 -10.50 -26.86
CA THR A 107 5.03 -11.83 -27.44
C THR A 107 5.26 -11.83 -28.95
N THR A 108 5.29 -10.66 -29.58
CA THR A 108 5.71 -10.51 -30.99
C THR A 108 6.95 -9.64 -31.10
N SER A 109 7.39 -9.04 -29.98
CA SER A 109 8.60 -8.25 -29.92
C SER A 109 9.82 -9.17 -30.01
N LYS A 110 10.76 -8.77 -30.86
CA LYS A 110 12.04 -9.45 -31.04
C LYS A 110 13.15 -8.42 -31.23
N GLY A 111 14.32 -8.74 -30.70
CA GLY A 111 15.51 -7.89 -30.80
C GLY A 111 16.74 -8.73 -31.05
N THR A 112 17.72 -8.14 -31.72
CA THR A 112 19.05 -8.75 -31.92
C THR A 112 20.01 -8.15 -30.91
N PHE A 113 20.67 -9.02 -30.15
CA PHE A 113 21.66 -8.68 -29.14
C PHE A 113 23.02 -9.24 -29.53
N TYR A 114 24.07 -8.53 -29.14
CA TYR A 114 25.44 -8.89 -29.45
C TYR A 114 26.21 -9.12 -28.16
N ASP A 115 27.04 -10.16 -28.12
CA ASP A 115 27.90 -10.39 -26.97
C ASP A 115 28.96 -9.29 -26.91
N ARG A 116 29.10 -8.64 -25.76
CA ARG A 116 30.12 -7.61 -25.53
C ARG A 116 31.54 -8.18 -25.59
N LYS A 117 31.71 -9.50 -25.39
CA LYS A 117 33.04 -10.15 -25.32
C LYS A 117 33.55 -10.68 -26.66
N ASP A 118 32.71 -10.79 -27.69
CA ASP A 118 33.12 -11.36 -28.97
C ASP A 118 32.48 -10.63 -30.16
N ILE A 119 33.23 -9.66 -30.70
CA ILE A 119 32.86 -8.81 -31.84
C ILE A 119 32.63 -9.62 -33.13
N SER A 120 33.07 -10.89 -33.18
CA SER A 120 32.95 -11.76 -34.35
C SER A 120 31.65 -12.58 -34.40
N THR A 121 30.80 -12.52 -33.37
CA THR A 121 29.62 -13.38 -33.26
C THR A 121 28.38 -12.89 -34.02
N LYS A 122 27.68 -13.85 -34.62
CA LYS A 122 26.34 -13.68 -35.20
C LYS A 122 25.38 -13.33 -34.06
N GLY A 123 24.75 -12.15 -34.12
CA GLY A 123 23.86 -11.65 -33.07
C GLY A 123 22.76 -12.65 -32.70
N ILE A 124 22.45 -12.72 -31.41
CA ILE A 124 21.40 -13.60 -30.86
C ILE A 124 20.06 -12.87 -31.00
N ILE A 125 19.10 -13.52 -31.65
CA ILE A 125 17.73 -13.01 -31.71
C ILE A 125 16.98 -13.54 -30.51
N LEU A 126 16.51 -12.64 -29.64
CA LEU A 126 15.63 -12.97 -28.53
C LEU A 126 14.22 -12.47 -28.84
N CYS A 127 13.23 -13.22 -28.38
CA CYS A 127 11.82 -12.94 -28.58
C CYS A 127 11.10 -12.84 -27.23
N ASP A 128 9.91 -12.25 -27.26
CA ASP A 128 8.93 -12.28 -26.19
C ASP A 128 9.50 -11.73 -24.87
N TYR A 129 9.32 -12.47 -23.77
CA TYR A 129 9.83 -12.12 -22.46
C TYR A 129 11.38 -12.10 -22.43
N GLN A 130 12.06 -12.98 -23.19
CA GLN A 130 13.53 -13.00 -23.24
C GLN A 130 14.10 -11.71 -23.83
N PHE A 131 13.38 -11.11 -24.79
CA PHE A 131 13.74 -9.80 -25.32
C PHE A 131 13.70 -8.73 -24.23
N ILE A 132 12.60 -8.65 -23.46
CA ILE A 132 12.48 -7.67 -22.37
C ILE A 132 13.49 -7.92 -21.25
N ASP A 133 13.70 -9.18 -20.87
CA ASP A 133 14.67 -9.54 -19.84
C ASP A 133 16.07 -9.05 -20.22
N LYS A 134 16.47 -9.24 -21.49
CA LYS A 134 17.76 -8.78 -21.98
C LYS A 134 17.87 -7.25 -22.07
N VAL A 135 16.80 -6.56 -22.49
CA VAL A 135 16.75 -5.09 -22.45
C VAL A 135 16.90 -4.58 -21.02
N ALA A 136 16.23 -5.18 -20.06
CA ALA A 136 16.33 -4.81 -18.66
C ALA A 136 17.74 -5.06 -18.11
N GLU A 137 18.37 -6.17 -18.46
CA GLU A 137 19.76 -6.47 -18.09
C GLU A 137 20.74 -5.42 -18.66
N GLU A 138 20.65 -5.08 -19.95
CA GLU A 138 21.50 -4.03 -20.54
C GLU A 138 21.28 -2.68 -19.89
N LEU A 139 20.02 -2.34 -19.56
CA LEU A 139 19.69 -1.10 -18.87
C LEU A 139 20.24 -1.09 -17.44
N LYS A 140 20.16 -2.19 -16.70
CA LYS A 140 20.77 -2.30 -15.37
C LYS A 140 22.26 -2.05 -15.43
N ILE A 141 22.96 -2.67 -16.38
CA ILE A 141 24.40 -2.46 -16.56
C ILE A 141 24.72 -0.99 -16.83
N GLN A 142 23.92 -0.31 -17.66
CA GLN A 142 24.08 1.13 -17.92
C GLN A 142 23.82 1.99 -16.68
N MET A 143 22.89 1.58 -15.81
CA MET A 143 22.56 2.31 -14.59
C MET A 143 23.53 2.05 -13.44
N LEU A 144 24.37 1.01 -13.50
CA LEU A 144 25.44 0.79 -12.50
C LEU A 144 26.47 1.92 -12.50
N ASP A 145 26.66 2.63 -13.62
CA ASP A 145 27.58 3.76 -13.70
C ASP A 145 27.18 4.89 -12.73
N PHE A 146 25.88 5.04 -12.43
CA PHE A 146 25.38 5.98 -11.42
C PHE A 146 25.72 5.56 -9.98
N GLU A 147 25.82 4.26 -9.71
CA GLU A 147 26.08 3.75 -8.36
C GLU A 147 27.44 4.22 -7.85
N TYR A 148 28.41 4.42 -8.75
CA TYR A 148 29.73 4.91 -8.39
C TYR A 148 29.78 6.40 -8.00
N ASP A 149 28.73 7.18 -8.27
CA ASP A 149 28.67 8.62 -7.93
C ASP A 149 27.47 8.97 -7.03
N HIS A 150 27.42 8.34 -5.85
CA HIS A 150 26.41 8.60 -4.82
C HIS A 150 26.30 10.08 -4.41
N SER A 151 27.35 10.88 -4.61
CA SER A 151 27.37 12.30 -4.26
C SER A 151 26.34 13.11 -5.05
N LEU A 152 25.99 12.63 -6.25
CA LEU A 152 25.05 13.28 -7.17
C LEU A 152 23.58 12.96 -6.85
N LEU A 153 23.27 11.89 -6.12
CA LEU A 153 21.90 11.39 -5.88
C LEU A 153 21.14 12.19 -4.81
N LYS A 154 21.04 13.50 -5.03
CA LYS A 154 20.36 14.44 -4.14
C LYS A 154 19.29 15.22 -4.90
N GLN A 155 18.29 15.67 -4.15
CA GLN A 155 17.17 16.46 -4.67
C GLN A 155 17.62 17.72 -5.42
N GLU A 156 18.70 18.36 -4.96
CA GLU A 156 19.30 19.55 -5.60
C GLU A 156 19.79 19.28 -7.03
N ASN A 157 20.18 18.04 -7.34
CA ASN A 157 20.73 17.62 -8.62
C ASN A 157 19.69 16.95 -9.54
N ILE A 158 18.40 17.00 -9.22
CA ILE A 158 17.35 16.24 -9.93
C ILE A 158 17.35 16.43 -11.46
N ASN A 159 17.67 17.63 -11.94
CA ASN A 159 17.72 17.90 -13.38
C ASN A 159 18.96 17.28 -14.04
N LEU A 160 20.10 17.30 -13.38
CA LEU A 160 21.33 16.64 -13.83
C LEU A 160 21.12 15.12 -13.86
N ILE A 161 20.62 14.55 -12.77
CA ILE A 161 20.27 13.12 -12.67
C ILE A 161 19.34 12.73 -13.82
N ARG A 162 18.31 13.55 -14.10
CA ARG A 162 17.38 13.29 -15.20
C ARG A 162 18.05 13.26 -16.58
N ILE A 163 19.02 14.15 -16.83
CA ILE A 163 19.77 14.16 -18.09
C ILE A 163 20.60 12.89 -18.22
N ILE A 164 21.36 12.54 -17.17
CA ILE A 164 22.22 11.36 -17.18
C ILE A 164 21.39 10.08 -17.32
N ILE A 165 20.25 9.95 -16.59
CA ILE A 165 19.32 8.80 -16.73
C ILE A 165 18.82 8.72 -18.16
N ASN A 166 18.47 9.86 -18.75
CA ASN A 166 17.99 9.90 -20.11
C ASN A 166 19.05 9.41 -21.10
N ASP A 167 20.30 9.80 -20.93
CA ASP A 167 21.39 9.43 -21.84
C ASP A 167 21.63 7.93 -21.80
N HIS A 168 21.77 7.33 -20.60
CA HIS A 168 21.91 5.88 -20.43
C HIS A 168 20.69 5.11 -20.93
N TYR A 169 19.47 5.58 -20.61
CA TYR A 169 18.25 4.94 -21.10
C TYR A 169 18.15 5.01 -22.63
N SER A 170 18.51 6.15 -23.23
CA SER A 170 18.45 6.34 -24.68
C SER A 170 19.42 5.42 -25.41
N GLU A 171 20.60 5.15 -24.85
CA GLU A 171 21.56 4.21 -25.44
C GLU A 171 20.95 2.82 -25.63
N VAL A 172 20.20 2.32 -24.64
CA VAL A 172 19.51 1.03 -24.74
C VAL A 172 18.26 1.14 -25.62
N PHE A 173 17.45 2.17 -25.43
CA PHE A 173 16.17 2.33 -26.13
C PHE A 173 16.34 2.49 -27.65
N THR A 174 17.37 3.21 -28.10
CA THR A 174 17.63 3.46 -29.52
C THR A 174 17.93 2.18 -30.32
N LYS A 175 18.53 1.15 -29.68
CA LYS A 175 18.78 -0.15 -30.30
C LYS A 175 17.50 -0.91 -30.64
N HIS A 176 16.41 -0.64 -29.92
CA HIS A 176 15.13 -1.35 -30.03
C HIS A 176 13.92 -0.41 -30.08
N THR A 177 14.08 0.76 -30.71
CA THR A 177 13.07 1.84 -30.71
C THR A 177 11.72 1.38 -31.27
N THR A 178 11.72 0.55 -32.31
CA THR A 178 10.48 0.06 -32.93
C THR A 178 9.66 -0.76 -31.93
N GLN A 179 10.29 -1.74 -31.27
CA GLN A 179 9.64 -2.65 -30.34
C GLN A 179 9.25 -1.93 -29.04
N LEU A 180 10.22 -1.29 -28.38
CA LEU A 180 10.00 -0.61 -27.11
C LEU A 180 9.08 0.61 -27.27
N GLY A 181 9.22 1.36 -28.36
CA GLY A 181 8.35 2.49 -28.66
C GLY A 181 6.91 2.06 -28.89
N HIS A 182 6.67 0.92 -29.53
CA HIS A 182 5.32 0.36 -29.66
C HIS A 182 4.76 -0.10 -28.32
N TYR A 183 5.54 -0.86 -27.56
CA TYR A 183 5.18 -1.38 -26.24
C TYR A 183 4.78 -0.26 -25.25
N PHE A 184 5.63 0.76 -25.07
CA PHE A 184 5.36 1.83 -24.11
C PHE A 184 4.26 2.79 -24.57
N ARG A 185 4.11 3.02 -25.89
CA ARG A 185 3.00 3.82 -26.41
C ARG A 185 1.67 3.14 -26.10
N HIS A 186 1.60 1.82 -26.30
CA HIS A 186 0.39 1.07 -26.02
C HIS A 186 0.09 1.00 -24.50
N LEU A 187 1.11 0.73 -23.67
CA LEU A 187 0.98 0.80 -22.21
C LEU A 187 0.47 2.17 -21.73
N TYR A 188 0.99 3.27 -22.31
CA TYR A 188 0.52 4.62 -22.00
C TYR A 188 -0.96 4.79 -22.33
N HIS A 189 -1.41 4.28 -23.48
CA HIS A 189 -2.81 4.38 -23.88
C HIS A 189 -3.74 3.57 -22.99
N ILE A 190 -3.28 2.43 -22.43
CA ILE A 190 -4.03 1.68 -21.42
C ILE A 190 -4.21 2.51 -20.15
N LEU A 191 -3.11 3.06 -19.60
CA LEU A 191 -3.18 3.87 -18.38
C LEU A 191 -4.01 5.14 -18.62
N LYS A 192 -3.86 5.78 -19.78
CA LYS A 192 -4.66 6.94 -20.17
C LYS A 192 -6.14 6.59 -20.26
N TYR A 193 -6.49 5.45 -20.87
CA TYR A 193 -7.88 5.00 -21.01
C TYR A 193 -8.56 4.84 -19.65
N ILE A 194 -7.86 4.22 -18.69
CA ILE A 194 -8.32 4.12 -17.30
C ILE A 194 -8.47 5.51 -16.66
N ASP A 195 -7.46 6.37 -16.79
CA ASP A 195 -7.43 7.72 -16.21
C ASP A 195 -8.57 8.61 -16.72
N THR A 196 -8.90 8.54 -18.01
CA THR A 196 -9.93 9.38 -18.64
C THR A 196 -11.35 8.83 -18.52
N SER A 197 -11.52 7.59 -18.06
CA SER A 197 -12.85 6.98 -17.89
C SER A 197 -13.64 7.60 -16.72
N GLU A 198 -14.95 7.37 -16.66
CA GLU A 198 -15.83 7.86 -15.58
C GLU A 198 -15.99 6.83 -14.44
N ILE A 199 -15.18 5.77 -14.43
CA ILE A 199 -15.25 4.75 -13.39
C ILE A 199 -14.75 5.29 -12.04
N SER A 200 -15.35 4.82 -10.95
CA SER A 200 -15.00 5.23 -9.59
C SER A 200 -13.65 4.65 -9.12
N ASN A 201 -13.44 3.34 -9.30
CA ASN A 201 -12.25 2.64 -8.77
C ASN A 201 -11.15 2.44 -9.83
N LYS A 202 -10.55 3.54 -10.30
CA LYS A 202 -9.48 3.51 -11.32
C LYS A 202 -8.23 2.76 -10.89
N LYS A 203 -7.81 2.93 -9.63
CA LYS A 203 -6.62 2.28 -9.05
C LYS A 203 -6.71 0.76 -9.18
N LYS A 204 -7.85 0.15 -8.87
CA LYS A 204 -8.08 -1.30 -9.05
C LYS A 204 -7.72 -1.76 -10.47
N TYR A 205 -8.11 -1.02 -11.51
CA TYR A 205 -7.82 -1.41 -12.89
C TYR A 205 -6.36 -1.17 -13.25
N VAL A 206 -5.74 -0.10 -12.75
CA VAL A 206 -4.29 0.11 -12.91
C VAL A 206 -3.48 -1.02 -12.27
N ASP A 207 -3.94 -1.54 -11.12
CA ASP A 207 -3.31 -2.67 -10.44
C ASP A 207 -3.45 -3.97 -11.22
N LEU A 208 -4.56 -4.17 -11.95
CA LEU A 208 -4.70 -5.27 -12.89
C LEU A 208 -3.72 -5.16 -14.06
N VAL A 209 -3.43 -3.95 -14.56
CA VAL A 209 -2.40 -3.73 -15.59
C VAL A 209 -1.03 -4.10 -15.05
N GLN A 210 -0.67 -3.59 -13.87
CA GLN A 210 0.63 -3.87 -13.23
C GLN A 210 0.80 -5.37 -12.95
N ALA A 211 -0.26 -6.05 -12.49
CA ALA A 211 -0.22 -7.49 -12.17
C ALA A 211 0.07 -8.39 -13.38
N GLN A 212 -0.13 -7.88 -14.61
CA GLN A 212 0.21 -8.60 -15.84
C GLN A 212 1.67 -8.39 -16.28
N MET A 213 2.40 -7.48 -15.65
CA MET A 213 3.77 -7.13 -16.01
C MET A 213 4.78 -7.85 -15.13
N SER A 214 5.84 -8.37 -15.75
CA SER A 214 7.00 -8.89 -15.04
C SER A 214 7.80 -7.79 -14.35
N ASN A 215 8.66 -8.16 -13.40
CA ASN A 215 9.52 -7.19 -12.71
C ASN A 215 10.44 -6.44 -13.69
N ASN A 216 10.93 -7.13 -14.74
CA ASN A 216 11.78 -6.51 -15.76
C ASN A 216 10.99 -5.51 -16.62
N GLU A 217 9.73 -5.81 -16.96
CA GLU A 217 8.83 -4.86 -17.60
C GLU A 217 8.58 -3.62 -16.73
N LEU A 218 8.36 -3.80 -15.42
CA LEU A 218 8.22 -2.69 -14.48
C LEU A 218 9.50 -1.85 -14.40
N TYR A 219 10.68 -2.49 -14.37
CA TYR A 219 11.98 -1.82 -14.33
C TYR A 219 12.23 -0.95 -15.56
N ILE A 220 12.02 -1.47 -16.77
CA ILE A 220 12.19 -0.68 -17.99
C ILE A 220 11.12 0.42 -18.10
N SER A 221 9.92 0.19 -17.55
CA SER A 221 8.84 1.19 -17.51
C SER A 221 9.15 2.33 -16.56
N PHE A 222 9.78 2.04 -15.42
CA PHE A 222 10.28 3.02 -14.46
C PHE A 222 11.21 4.04 -15.14
N TYR A 223 12.25 3.55 -15.81
CA TYR A 223 13.17 4.44 -16.51
C TYR A 223 12.57 5.08 -17.77
N ASN A 224 11.66 4.39 -18.49
CA ASN A 224 10.89 5.02 -19.56
C ASN A 224 10.11 6.24 -19.05
N GLY A 225 9.47 6.11 -17.89
CA GLY A 225 8.75 7.19 -17.22
C GLY A 225 9.65 8.39 -16.94
N ILE A 226 10.86 8.18 -16.42
CA ILE A 226 11.80 9.28 -16.11
C ILE A 226 12.38 9.93 -17.37
N SER A 227 12.60 9.13 -18.43
CA SER A 227 13.22 9.56 -19.69
C SER A 227 12.43 10.62 -20.47
N ILE A 228 13.03 11.15 -21.54
CA ILE A 228 12.35 12.08 -22.45
C ILE A 228 11.07 11.51 -23.07
N TYR A 229 10.97 10.18 -23.19
CA TYR A 229 9.86 9.51 -23.86
C TYR A 229 8.61 9.43 -22.98
N GLY A 230 8.77 9.22 -21.67
CA GLY A 230 7.67 9.05 -20.72
C GLY A 230 7.39 10.25 -19.82
N ARG A 231 8.37 11.12 -19.52
CA ARG A 231 8.30 12.09 -18.40
C ARG A 231 7.08 13.01 -18.39
N LYS A 232 6.61 13.44 -19.55
CA LYS A 232 5.50 14.42 -19.65
C LYS A 232 4.13 13.77 -19.52
N LYS A 233 4.01 12.48 -19.81
CA LYS A 233 2.71 11.82 -20.01
C LYS A 233 2.58 10.53 -19.20
N MET A 234 3.57 9.64 -19.31
CA MET A 234 3.57 8.34 -18.65
C MET A 234 3.84 8.47 -17.15
N LEU A 235 4.92 9.16 -16.76
CA LEU A 235 5.32 9.29 -15.35
C LEU A 235 4.20 9.85 -14.46
N PRO A 236 3.47 10.93 -14.82
CA PRO A 236 2.38 11.43 -14.00
C PRO A 236 1.28 10.40 -13.74
N LEU A 237 0.95 9.56 -14.73
CA LEU A 237 -0.05 8.50 -14.57
C LEU A 237 0.49 7.39 -13.67
N MET A 238 1.72 6.95 -13.89
CA MET A 238 2.35 5.91 -13.08
C MET A 238 2.45 6.34 -11.61
N ASP A 239 2.88 7.58 -11.36
CA ASP A 239 3.03 8.11 -10.00
C ASP A 239 1.68 8.34 -9.31
N LYS A 240 0.69 8.90 -10.03
CA LYS A 240 -0.68 9.11 -9.51
C LYS A 240 -1.33 7.83 -8.99
N TYR A 241 -1.08 6.71 -9.67
CA TYR A 241 -1.71 5.42 -9.36
C TYR A 241 -0.77 4.44 -8.66
N SER A 242 0.38 4.88 -8.15
CA SER A 242 1.39 4.00 -7.56
C SER A 242 1.70 2.77 -8.42
N PHE A 243 1.72 2.94 -9.75
CA PHE A 243 1.80 1.85 -10.73
C PHE A 243 3.07 1.00 -10.61
N LEU A 244 4.10 1.50 -9.92
CA LEU A 244 5.36 0.79 -9.72
C LEU A 244 5.54 0.31 -8.28
N GLU A 245 4.47 0.30 -7.47
CA GLU A 245 4.54 -0.13 -6.06
C GLU A 245 5.16 -1.52 -5.85
N ASN A 246 5.06 -2.42 -6.83
CA ASN A 246 5.56 -3.79 -6.75
C ASN A 246 6.89 -4.00 -7.50
N LEU A 247 7.60 -2.93 -7.89
CA LEU A 247 8.93 -3.03 -8.49
C LEU A 247 9.94 -3.52 -7.44
N LYS A 248 10.42 -4.75 -7.61
CA LYS A 248 11.37 -5.43 -6.71
C LYS A 248 12.80 -5.23 -7.18
N ASP A 249 13.27 -3.99 -7.16
CA ASP A 249 14.66 -3.67 -7.49
C ASP A 249 15.22 -2.75 -6.39
N ASN A 250 16.18 -3.30 -5.63
CA ASN A 250 16.62 -2.76 -4.34
C ASN A 250 18.04 -2.21 -4.38
N ASP A 251 18.66 -2.11 -5.56
CA ASP A 251 19.97 -1.50 -5.66
C ASP A 251 19.86 -0.03 -5.25
N PHE A 252 20.88 0.49 -4.54
CA PHE A 252 20.83 1.81 -3.89
C PHE A 252 20.43 2.92 -4.86
N THR A 253 20.96 2.85 -6.09
CA THR A 253 20.67 3.78 -7.18
C THR A 253 19.18 3.77 -7.55
N THR A 254 18.59 2.59 -7.72
CA THR A 254 17.17 2.45 -8.06
C THR A 254 16.29 3.02 -6.94
N LYS A 255 16.61 2.74 -5.67
CA LYS A 255 15.90 3.30 -4.51
C LYS A 255 15.97 4.82 -4.48
N SER A 256 17.15 5.39 -4.72
CA SER A 256 17.33 6.85 -4.80
C SER A 256 16.48 7.46 -5.93
N HIS A 257 16.44 6.83 -7.10
CA HIS A 257 15.61 7.28 -8.21
C HIS A 257 14.10 7.19 -7.89
N GLN A 258 13.66 6.16 -7.17
CA GLN A 258 12.27 6.00 -6.73
C GLN A 258 11.83 7.21 -5.90
N GLU A 259 12.61 7.56 -4.88
CA GLU A 259 12.34 8.67 -3.97
C GLU A 259 12.34 10.04 -4.71
N LEU A 260 13.23 10.22 -5.68
CA LEU A 260 13.37 11.49 -6.41
C LEU A 260 12.24 11.75 -7.42
N PHE A 261 11.85 10.72 -8.18
CA PHE A 261 10.99 10.87 -9.36
C PHE A 261 9.54 10.38 -9.17
N TYR A 262 9.29 9.44 -8.26
CA TYR A 262 7.97 8.81 -8.05
C TYR A 262 7.47 9.06 -6.62
N ARG A 263 7.26 10.34 -6.29
CA ARG A 263 7.03 10.80 -4.91
C ARG A 263 5.70 10.35 -4.31
N ASN A 264 4.70 10.09 -5.14
CA ASN A 264 3.37 9.64 -4.67
C ASN A 264 3.29 8.11 -4.62
N THR A 265 4.26 7.42 -5.22
CA THR A 265 4.31 5.96 -5.25
C THR A 265 4.95 5.43 -3.98
N LYS A 266 4.19 4.63 -3.22
CA LYS A 266 4.74 3.84 -2.10
C LYS A 266 5.26 2.51 -2.64
N PHE A 267 6.56 2.42 -2.86
CA PHE A 267 7.22 1.18 -3.25
C PHE A 267 7.21 0.19 -2.09
N LYS A 268 6.93 -1.08 -2.38
CA LYS A 268 7.01 -2.18 -1.41
C LYS A 268 8.43 -2.76 -1.48
N SER A 269 9.29 -2.41 -0.53
CA SER A 269 10.62 -3.02 -0.43
C SER A 269 10.57 -4.33 0.36
N TYR A 270 11.47 -5.27 0.06
CA TYR A 270 11.75 -6.39 0.98
C TYR A 270 12.41 -5.89 2.27
N MET A 271 13.08 -4.72 2.25
CA MET A 271 13.48 -4.04 3.49
C MET A 271 12.30 -3.39 4.23
N ASP A 272 11.12 -3.30 3.59
CA ASP A 272 9.83 -3.06 4.26
C ASP A 272 9.16 -4.38 4.68
N ILE A 273 9.90 -5.51 4.73
CA ILE A 273 9.63 -6.49 5.77
C ILE A 273 9.53 -5.66 7.04
N LYS A 274 8.34 -5.65 7.64
CA LYS A 274 8.03 -4.91 8.86
C LYS A 274 9.28 -4.87 9.71
N SER A 275 9.80 -3.67 9.92
CA SER A 275 10.76 -3.45 10.98
C SER A 275 10.14 -4.05 12.23
N ASN A 276 10.77 -5.10 12.74
CA ASN A 276 10.25 -5.86 13.87
C ASN A 276 11.11 -5.65 15.11
N ILE A 277 12.11 -4.77 14.99
CA ILE A 277 13.07 -4.46 16.03
C ILE A 277 12.56 -3.27 16.83
N ILE A 278 12.39 -3.48 18.13
CA ILE A 278 12.30 -2.43 19.12
C ILE A 278 13.72 -2.25 19.66
N PHE A 279 14.30 -1.07 19.47
CA PHE A 279 15.67 -0.80 19.93
C PHE A 279 15.65 -0.33 21.37
N VAL A 280 16.44 -0.96 22.23
CA VAL A 280 16.56 -0.63 23.65
C VAL A 280 17.94 -0.04 23.90
N GLY A 281 17.99 1.25 24.24
CA GLY A 281 19.23 1.98 24.52
C GLY A 281 19.31 2.48 25.96
N GLY A 282 20.49 2.96 26.33
CA GLY A 282 20.79 3.38 27.70
C GLY A 282 22.25 3.09 28.04
N ILE A 283 22.79 3.80 29.03
CA ILE A 283 24.21 3.61 29.41
C ILE A 283 24.45 2.26 30.11
N HIS A 284 25.71 1.92 30.34
CA HIS A 284 26.07 0.69 31.05
C HIS A 284 25.57 0.75 32.51
N GLY A 285 24.99 -0.35 33.02
CA GLY A 285 24.57 -0.45 34.43
C GLY A 285 23.18 0.13 34.74
N VAL A 286 22.51 0.74 33.76
CA VAL A 286 21.18 1.36 33.93
C VAL A 286 20.03 0.37 34.11
N GLY A 287 20.26 -0.93 33.85
CA GLY A 287 19.24 -1.97 34.02
C GLY A 287 18.58 -2.47 32.73
N LYS A 288 19.19 -2.24 31.55
CA LYS A 288 18.66 -2.71 30.25
C LYS A 288 18.29 -4.19 30.24
N GLY A 289 19.24 -5.06 30.59
CA GLY A 289 19.00 -6.50 30.64
C GLY A 289 17.87 -6.92 31.59
N TYR A 290 17.63 -6.18 32.69
CA TYR A 290 16.50 -6.44 33.59
C TYR A 290 15.17 -6.10 32.90
N ILE A 291 15.05 -4.91 32.31
CA ILE A 291 13.85 -4.48 31.59
C ILE A 291 13.57 -5.39 30.37
N CYS A 292 14.59 -5.71 29.57
CA CYS A 292 14.45 -6.61 28.44
C CYS A 292 13.97 -8.00 28.87
N SER A 293 14.46 -8.53 30.00
CA SER A 293 13.99 -9.79 30.59
C SER A 293 12.50 -9.74 30.92
N GLU A 294 12.05 -8.68 31.58
CA GLU A 294 10.65 -8.55 31.97
C GLU A 294 9.73 -8.41 30.74
N LEU A 295 10.11 -7.58 29.76
CA LEU A 295 9.36 -7.43 28.52
C LEU A 295 9.30 -8.74 27.71
N THR A 296 10.39 -9.50 27.66
CA THR A 296 10.43 -10.81 27.00
C THR A 296 9.42 -11.78 27.62
N LYS A 297 9.33 -11.82 28.95
CA LYS A 297 8.36 -12.67 29.67
C LYS A 297 6.91 -12.23 29.43
N SER A 298 6.65 -10.92 29.39
CA SER A 298 5.29 -10.38 29.25
C SER A 298 4.75 -10.46 27.82
N TYR A 299 5.60 -10.35 26.80
CA TYR A 299 5.16 -10.15 25.41
C TYR A 299 5.62 -11.24 24.43
N ASN A 300 6.31 -12.30 24.88
CA ASN A 300 6.86 -13.35 24.00
C ASN A 300 7.69 -12.77 22.82
N ILE A 301 8.53 -11.77 23.13
CA ILE A 301 9.43 -11.10 22.18
C ILE A 301 10.83 -11.66 22.34
N ARG A 302 11.55 -11.86 21.23
CA ARG A 302 12.93 -12.38 21.28
C ARG A 302 13.93 -11.28 21.63
N HIS A 303 14.67 -11.46 22.72
CA HIS A 303 15.72 -10.52 23.14
C HIS A 303 17.06 -10.85 22.46
N LEU A 304 17.66 -9.84 21.83
CA LEU A 304 18.97 -9.87 21.20
C LEU A 304 19.87 -8.84 21.86
N VAL A 305 21.00 -9.26 22.42
CA VAL A 305 22.00 -8.33 22.97
C VAL A 305 23.01 -8.00 21.86
N SER A 306 23.24 -6.72 21.56
CA SER A 306 24.14 -6.32 20.48
C SER A 306 25.55 -6.93 20.61
N SER A 307 26.07 -7.06 21.84
CA SER A 307 27.37 -7.71 22.07
C SER A 307 27.39 -9.22 21.78
N GLU A 308 26.27 -9.91 21.91
CA GLU A 308 26.15 -11.34 21.57
C GLU A 308 25.96 -11.53 20.06
N VAL A 309 25.21 -10.64 19.41
CA VAL A 309 25.04 -10.62 17.95
C VAL A 309 26.35 -10.34 17.23
N LEU A 310 27.26 -9.57 17.84
CA LEU A 310 28.61 -9.34 17.34
C LEU A 310 29.53 -10.59 17.38
N GLN A 311 29.12 -11.68 18.04
CA GLN A 311 29.93 -12.88 18.27
C GLN A 311 31.30 -12.60 18.92
N TRP A 312 31.38 -11.63 19.83
CA TRP A 312 32.61 -11.40 20.58
C TRP A 312 32.89 -12.57 21.54
N ASP A 313 34.07 -13.17 21.42
CA ASP A 313 34.56 -14.15 22.38
C ASP A 313 34.59 -13.52 23.78
N LYS A 314 34.06 -14.25 24.76
CA LYS A 314 34.00 -13.85 26.18
C LYS A 314 35.41 -13.70 26.74
N GLY A 315 36.04 -12.54 26.53
CA GLY A 315 37.41 -12.33 27.02
C GLY A 315 38.04 -10.96 26.84
N ASN A 316 37.72 -10.17 25.80
CA ASN A 316 38.47 -8.93 25.53
C ASN A 316 37.58 -7.68 25.49
N GLU A 317 37.84 -6.81 26.47
CA GLU A 317 37.52 -5.39 26.66
C GLU A 317 36.46 -4.74 25.75
N LYS A 318 35.40 -4.21 26.39
CA LYS A 318 34.29 -3.39 25.84
C LYS A 318 34.72 -2.01 25.31
N ARG A 319 35.93 -1.88 24.77
CA ARG A 319 36.47 -0.63 24.24
C ARG A 319 36.69 -0.82 22.74
N VAL A 320 35.96 -0.04 21.95
CA VAL A 320 35.95 -0.20 20.49
C VAL A 320 37.11 0.60 19.90
N LYS A 321 37.91 -0.03 19.02
CA LYS A 321 38.96 0.65 18.24
C LYS A 321 38.39 1.31 16.97
N ASP A 322 37.38 0.69 16.37
CA ASP A 322 36.72 1.13 15.13
C ASP A 322 35.21 0.86 15.24
N VAL A 323 34.44 1.94 15.37
CA VAL A 323 32.98 1.88 15.54
C VAL A 323 32.31 1.39 14.26
N ASP A 324 32.76 1.86 13.09
CA ASP A 324 32.14 1.57 11.79
C ASP A 324 32.28 0.08 11.43
N LEU A 325 33.48 -0.48 11.60
CA LEU A 325 33.71 -1.91 11.37
C LEU A 325 32.83 -2.79 12.27
N THR A 326 32.69 -2.39 13.53
CA THR A 326 31.86 -3.12 14.50
C THR A 326 30.38 -3.06 14.12
N GLN A 327 29.89 -1.91 13.69
CA GLN A 327 28.49 -1.77 13.27
C GLN A 327 28.19 -2.57 11.99
N ASN A 328 29.11 -2.63 11.04
CA ASN A 328 28.93 -3.43 9.82
C ASN A 328 28.75 -4.92 10.13
N ILE A 329 29.54 -5.46 11.08
CA ILE A 329 29.41 -6.86 11.52
C ILE A 329 28.06 -7.08 12.22
N LEU A 330 27.63 -6.15 13.08
CA LEU A 330 26.31 -6.21 13.73
C LEU A 330 25.20 -6.31 12.69
N LEU A 331 25.21 -5.42 11.69
CA LEU A 331 24.19 -5.36 10.65
C LEU A 331 24.14 -6.64 9.81
N GLU A 332 25.29 -7.18 9.41
CA GLU A 332 25.37 -8.45 8.67
C GLU A 332 24.86 -9.65 9.48
N ASN A 333 25.09 -9.66 10.80
CA ASN A 333 24.58 -10.73 11.66
C ASN A 333 23.08 -10.57 11.95
N LEU A 334 22.57 -9.34 12.11
CA LEU A 334 21.14 -9.08 12.27
C LEU A 334 20.36 -9.55 11.04
N LYS A 335 20.86 -9.32 9.83
CA LYS A 335 20.26 -9.83 8.57
C LYS A 335 20.08 -11.35 8.55
N LYS A 336 20.92 -12.10 9.28
CA LYS A 336 20.87 -13.57 9.35
C LYS A 336 19.97 -14.08 10.47
N ILE A 337 19.78 -13.30 11.53
CA ILE A 337 19.07 -13.71 12.75
C ILE A 337 17.59 -13.33 12.68
N ILE A 338 17.26 -12.20 12.08
CA ILE A 338 15.92 -11.61 12.14
C ILE A 338 14.98 -12.25 11.12
N SER A 339 13.82 -12.68 11.61
CA SER A 339 12.70 -13.17 10.80
C SER A 339 11.64 -12.07 10.57
N PRO A 340 11.01 -12.02 9.38
CA PRO A 340 9.86 -11.16 9.10
C PRO A 340 8.63 -11.37 9.99
N ASP A 341 8.50 -12.54 10.61
CA ASP A 341 7.31 -12.95 11.35
C ASP A 341 7.46 -12.83 12.88
N GLU A 342 8.64 -12.43 13.36
CA GLU A 342 8.94 -12.32 14.80
C GLU A 342 9.29 -10.89 15.18
N LYS A 343 8.90 -10.46 16.39
CA LYS A 343 9.35 -9.20 17.01
C LYS A 343 10.62 -9.43 17.82
N TYR A 344 11.50 -8.43 17.83
CA TYR A 344 12.79 -8.48 18.51
C TYR A 344 13.01 -7.26 19.40
N LEU A 345 13.61 -7.46 20.57
CA LEU A 345 14.21 -6.40 21.38
C LEU A 345 15.72 -6.42 21.12
N LEU A 346 16.26 -5.34 20.54
CA LEU A 346 17.70 -5.21 20.34
C LEU A 346 18.28 -4.32 21.46
N ASP A 347 18.96 -4.94 22.42
CA ASP A 347 19.64 -4.27 23.54
C ASP A 347 21.01 -3.77 23.11
N GLY A 348 21.14 -2.44 23.01
CA GLY A 348 22.33 -1.76 22.53
C GLY A 348 22.57 -0.41 23.21
N HIS A 349 23.28 0.46 22.49
CA HIS A 349 23.68 1.78 22.94
C HIS A 349 23.53 2.76 21.78
N PHE A 350 23.31 4.04 22.09
CA PHE A 350 23.37 5.12 21.10
C PHE A 350 24.76 5.72 20.99
N CYS A 351 25.49 5.72 22.11
CA CYS A 351 26.85 6.22 22.21
C CYS A 351 27.75 5.15 22.88
N LEU A 352 29.02 5.08 22.47
CA LEU A 352 30.02 4.17 23.01
C LEU A 352 31.17 4.94 23.67
N LEU A 353 31.85 4.29 24.61
CA LEU A 353 33.08 4.80 25.21
C LEU A 353 34.28 4.24 24.45
N ASN A 354 35.12 5.13 23.96
CA ASN A 354 36.41 4.79 23.36
C ASN A 354 37.45 4.41 24.42
N ILE A 355 38.59 3.86 23.99
CA ILE A 355 39.69 3.44 24.86
C ILE A 355 40.21 4.60 25.73
N ASP A 356 40.14 5.82 25.21
CA ASP A 356 40.53 7.07 25.86
C ASP A 356 39.45 7.68 26.79
N ASN A 357 38.33 6.96 26.99
CA ASN A 357 37.13 7.42 27.70
C ASN A 357 36.41 8.61 27.05
N THR A 358 36.64 8.89 25.77
CA THR A 358 35.78 9.81 25.01
C THR A 358 34.46 9.14 24.63
N ILE A 359 33.38 9.92 24.60
CA ILE A 359 32.05 9.45 24.20
C ILE A 359 31.91 9.70 22.70
N GLN A 360 31.66 8.63 21.95
CA GLN A 360 31.44 8.68 20.51
C GLN A 360 30.03 8.19 20.18
N ASP A 361 29.32 8.95 19.35
CA ASP A 361 28.01 8.59 18.83
C ASP A 361 28.16 7.44 17.82
N ILE A 362 27.26 6.46 17.86
CA ILE A 362 27.17 5.44 16.81
C ILE A 362 26.65 6.11 15.53
N PRO A 363 27.22 5.85 14.35
CA PRO A 363 26.78 6.47 13.10
C PRO A 363 25.26 6.35 12.85
N PHE A 364 24.65 7.44 12.39
CA PHE A 364 23.20 7.46 12.05
C PHE A 364 22.83 6.34 11.06
N ASN A 365 23.70 6.07 10.09
CA ASN A 365 23.45 5.04 9.07
C ASN A 365 23.25 3.65 9.69
N THR A 366 23.86 3.35 10.83
CA THR A 366 23.64 2.10 11.55
C THR A 366 22.18 1.97 12.00
N PHE A 367 21.58 3.02 12.56
CA PHE A 367 20.17 2.99 12.98
C PHE A 367 19.22 2.98 11.79
N ARG A 368 19.58 3.67 10.71
CA ARG A 368 18.84 3.61 9.44
C ARG A 368 18.80 2.18 8.89
N GLU A 369 19.90 1.44 8.98
CA GLU A 369 19.97 0.05 8.52
C GLU A 369 19.36 -0.96 9.50
N ILE A 370 19.44 -0.71 10.82
CA ILE A 370 18.68 -1.47 11.82
C ILE A 370 17.18 -1.29 11.58
N ASN A 371 16.76 -0.10 11.14
CA ASN A 371 15.36 0.26 10.87
C ASN A 371 14.43 -0.12 12.05
N PRO A 372 14.60 0.45 13.27
CA PRO A 372 13.73 0.13 14.39
C PRO A 372 12.32 0.71 14.23
N ILE A 373 11.29 0.03 14.73
CA ILE A 373 9.90 0.58 14.79
C ILE A 373 9.68 1.53 15.95
N PHE A 374 10.47 1.36 17.00
CA PHE A 374 10.28 2.06 18.25
C PHE A 374 11.57 2.06 19.06
N ILE A 375 11.80 3.12 19.82
CA ILE A 375 12.95 3.25 20.72
C ILE A 375 12.49 3.26 22.17
N ILE A 376 13.10 2.38 22.97
CA ILE A 376 13.01 2.38 24.43
C ILE A 376 14.33 2.90 24.98
N LEU A 377 14.31 4.06 25.60
CA LEU A 377 15.47 4.66 26.25
C LEU A 377 15.37 4.45 27.76
N ILE A 378 16.36 3.77 28.33
CA ILE A 378 16.39 3.47 29.76
C ILE A 378 17.34 4.44 30.46
N THR A 379 16.82 5.16 31.45
CA THR A 379 17.55 6.10 32.31
C THR A 379 17.34 5.79 33.78
N ASP A 380 18.32 6.12 34.61
CA ASP A 380 18.23 5.92 36.07
C ASP A 380 19.07 6.97 36.81
N GLU A 381 18.91 7.04 38.13
CA GLU A 381 19.69 7.94 38.97
C GLU A 381 21.19 7.57 38.94
N LEU A 382 22.04 8.56 38.72
CA LEU A 382 23.49 8.36 38.54
C LEU A 382 24.15 7.65 39.72
N LEU A 383 23.70 7.93 40.96
CA LEU A 383 24.21 7.27 42.16
C LEU A 383 23.90 5.77 42.16
N GLN A 384 22.70 5.38 41.71
CA GLN A 384 22.29 3.98 41.60
C GLN A 384 23.04 3.26 40.48
N ILE A 385 23.22 3.92 39.34
CA ILE A 385 24.01 3.38 38.22
C ILE A 385 25.45 3.14 38.67
N LYS A 386 26.06 4.13 39.33
CA LYS A 386 27.41 4.03 39.87
C LYS A 386 27.53 2.87 40.86
N GLU A 387 26.63 2.77 41.83
CA GLU A 387 26.68 1.70 42.83
C GLU A 387 26.60 0.31 42.17
N ARG A 388 25.74 0.14 41.16
CA ARG A 388 25.61 -1.12 40.41
C ARG A 388 26.88 -1.44 39.61
N LEU A 389 27.48 -0.44 38.96
CA LEU A 389 28.71 -0.61 38.19
C LEU A 389 29.93 -0.90 39.08
N ASP A 390 30.07 -0.16 40.18
CA ASP A 390 31.17 -0.31 41.13
C ASP A 390 31.18 -1.73 41.73
N LYS A 391 30.00 -2.25 42.10
CA LYS A 391 29.83 -3.62 42.61
C LYS A 391 30.11 -4.68 41.55
N ARG A 392 29.66 -4.47 40.30
CA ARG A 392 29.77 -5.47 39.23
C ARG A 392 31.19 -5.61 38.70
N ASP A 393 31.87 -4.48 38.50
CA ASP A 393 33.16 -4.43 37.80
C ASP A 393 34.35 -4.25 38.77
N ASN A 394 34.08 -4.17 40.07
CA ASN A 394 35.08 -3.94 41.13
C ASN A 394 36.01 -2.75 40.85
N LYS A 395 35.45 -1.67 40.32
CA LYS A 395 36.14 -0.46 39.89
C LYS A 395 35.31 0.77 40.25
N ILE A 396 35.94 1.85 40.70
CA ILE A 396 35.24 3.12 40.97
C ILE A 396 35.01 3.87 39.66
N TYR A 397 33.75 4.11 39.32
CA TYR A 397 33.37 4.93 38.18
C TYR A 397 33.22 6.42 38.56
N ASP A 398 33.65 7.30 37.67
CA ASP A 398 33.48 8.75 37.80
C ASP A 398 32.03 9.14 37.48
N ILE A 399 31.41 9.86 38.42
CA ILE A 399 30.01 10.28 38.32
C ILE A 399 29.84 11.38 37.27
N GLU A 400 30.84 12.24 37.06
CA GLU A 400 30.78 13.29 36.04
C GLU A 400 30.80 12.69 34.62
N LEU A 401 31.59 11.62 34.43
CA LEU A 401 31.60 10.88 33.17
C LEU A 401 30.25 10.17 32.92
N LEU A 402 29.67 9.54 33.94
CA LEU A 402 28.35 8.89 33.81
C LEU A 402 27.23 9.91 33.50
N ASP A 403 27.27 11.10 34.11
CA ASP A 403 26.35 12.20 33.80
C ASP A 403 26.45 12.64 32.34
N LYS A 404 27.68 12.92 31.88
CA LYS A 404 27.94 13.29 30.47
C LYS A 404 27.48 12.20 29.52
N PHE A 405 27.73 10.94 29.85
CA PHE A 405 27.38 9.81 29.01
C PHE A 405 25.86 9.62 28.91
N GLN A 406 25.15 9.64 30.04
CA GLN A 406 23.68 9.53 30.05
C GLN A 406 23.03 10.70 29.30
N LYS A 407 23.50 11.93 29.50
CA LYS A 407 22.99 13.11 28.77
C LYS A 407 23.22 13.00 27.26
N ARG A 408 24.38 12.50 26.84
CA ARG A 408 24.69 12.30 25.41
C ARG A 408 23.82 11.23 24.79
N GLU A 409 23.66 10.10 25.49
CA GLU A 409 22.79 8.99 25.10
C GLU A 409 21.35 9.46 24.90
N ILE A 410 20.78 10.19 25.86
CA ILE A 410 19.41 10.71 25.78
C ILE A 410 19.23 11.66 24.61
N LYS A 411 20.17 12.60 24.45
CA LYS A 411 20.11 13.59 23.36
C LYS A 411 20.15 12.89 22.01
N TYR A 412 21.09 11.95 21.84
CA TYR A 412 21.28 11.30 20.56
C TYR A 412 20.14 10.34 20.22
N ALA A 413 19.62 9.58 21.19
CA ALA A 413 18.44 8.73 20.99
C ALA A 413 17.23 9.52 20.45
N LYS A 414 16.97 10.71 20.99
CA LYS A 414 15.89 11.59 20.54
C LYS A 414 16.14 12.09 19.11
N THR A 415 17.39 12.47 18.79
CA THR A 415 17.79 12.83 17.42
C THR A 415 17.58 11.68 16.43
N ILE A 416 17.97 10.45 16.79
CA ILE A 416 17.74 9.26 15.95
C ILE A 416 16.24 9.05 15.72
N ALA A 417 15.42 9.14 16.78
CA ALA A 417 13.98 8.96 16.70
C ALA A 417 13.33 9.99 15.74
N ASP A 418 13.70 11.27 15.87
CA ASP A 418 13.21 12.35 15.02
C ASP A 418 13.63 12.17 13.55
N GLU A 419 14.89 11.81 13.30
CA GLU A 419 15.42 11.61 11.94
C GLU A 419 14.85 10.36 11.25
N LEU A 420 14.50 9.33 12.02
CA LEU A 420 13.82 8.12 11.50
C LEU A 420 12.29 8.25 11.46
N GLY A 421 11.71 9.29 12.09
CA GLY A 421 10.27 9.49 12.16
C GLY A 421 9.54 8.44 13.03
N ILE A 422 10.20 7.93 14.07
CA ILE A 422 9.66 6.90 14.98
C ILE A 422 9.50 7.43 16.40
N GLU A 423 8.61 6.80 17.18
CA GLU A 423 8.40 7.19 18.57
C GLU A 423 9.54 6.69 19.48
N CYS A 424 9.87 7.49 20.51
CA CYS A 424 10.84 7.16 21.55
C CYS A 424 10.21 7.40 22.93
N ILE A 425 10.29 6.41 23.82
CA ILE A 425 9.88 6.54 25.23
C ILE A 425 11.10 6.46 26.15
N GLU A 426 11.12 7.33 27.16
CA GLU A 426 12.12 7.31 28.22
C GLU A 426 11.52 6.67 29.47
N ILE A 427 12.15 5.62 30.00
CA ILE A 427 11.68 4.88 31.17
C ILE A 427 12.80 4.63 32.18
N SER A 428 12.42 4.39 33.43
CA SER A 428 13.34 3.94 34.48
C SER A 428 13.00 2.52 34.95
N PRO A 429 13.97 1.78 35.51
CA PRO A 429 13.71 0.45 36.09
C PRO A 429 12.60 0.43 37.14
N ASN A 430 12.35 1.56 37.81
CA ASN A 430 11.32 1.69 38.83
C ASN A 430 9.92 1.99 38.27
N ASN A 431 9.78 2.26 36.97
CA ASN A 431 8.53 2.65 36.33
C ASN A 431 8.21 1.83 35.06
N LEU A 432 8.32 0.51 35.16
CA LEU A 432 8.03 -0.41 34.04
C LEU A 432 6.55 -0.38 33.61
N GLU A 433 5.62 0.02 34.48
CA GLU A 433 4.19 0.09 34.12
C GLU A 433 3.91 1.10 33.00
N SER A 434 4.74 2.16 32.90
CA SER A 434 4.57 3.21 31.88
C SER A 434 4.75 2.73 30.44
N ILE A 435 5.47 1.62 30.22
CA ILE A 435 5.74 1.11 28.86
C ILE A 435 4.68 0.12 28.36
N LYS A 436 3.89 -0.49 29.25
CA LYS A 436 2.90 -1.52 28.87
C LYS A 436 1.89 -1.06 27.80
N PRO A 437 1.24 0.11 27.91
CA PRO A 437 0.27 0.54 26.90
C PRO A 437 0.88 0.70 25.51
N VAL A 438 2.15 1.08 25.45
CA VAL A 438 2.89 1.27 24.20
C VAL A 438 3.27 -0.08 23.60
N MET A 439 3.73 -1.02 24.43
CA MET A 439 4.03 -2.39 24.01
C MET A 439 2.78 -3.14 23.54
N ASP A 440 1.65 -2.99 24.24
CA ASP A 440 0.38 -3.58 23.82
C ASP A 440 -0.03 -3.10 22.42
N ARG A 441 0.16 -1.81 22.11
CA ARG A 441 -0.09 -1.25 20.77
C ARG A 441 0.86 -1.87 19.73
N ILE A 442 2.16 -1.86 20.00
CA ILE A 442 3.19 -2.35 19.06
C ILE A 442 3.04 -3.85 18.76
N MET A 443 2.59 -4.65 19.73
CA MET A 443 2.43 -6.09 19.59
C MET A 443 1.16 -6.51 18.84
N ASN A 444 0.17 -5.62 18.72
CA ASN A 444 -1.08 -5.88 18.02
C ASN A 444 -1.10 -5.36 16.56
N GLU A 445 -0.03 -4.69 16.11
CA GLU A 445 0.17 -4.16 14.74
C GLU A 445 1.04 -5.06 13.86
#